data_AF-R0ER56-F1
#
_entry.id   AF-R0ER56-F1
#
_cell.length_a   1.000
_cell.length_b   1.000
_cell.length_c   1.000
_cell.angle_alpha   90.00
_cell.angle_beta   90.00
_cell.angle_gamma   90.00
#
_symmetry.space_group_name_H-M   'P 1'
#
loop_
_entity.id
_entity.type
_entity.pdbx_description
1 polymer ?
#
loop_
_entity_poly.entity_id
_entity_poly.type
_entity_poly.pdbx_seq_one_letter_code
_entity_poly.pdbx_strand_id
1 'polypeptide(L)' 'MTMIIVDSDQVRRLRSLLPAITKAHLQGTLGISETTWVRLRDKRPIRRSTYDRLMRRFAALTKSLSASNGLI' A
#
# COMPACT_ATOMS: atom_id res chain seq x y z
N MET A 1 1.80 7.58 -20.27
CA MET A 1 1.86 6.47 -19.28
C MET A 1 2.94 6.78 -18.26
N THR A 2 2.60 7.46 -17.15
CA THR A 2 3.60 7.98 -16.20
C THR A 2 4.04 6.88 -15.22
N MET A 3 5.34 6.71 -15.07
CA MET A 3 5.96 5.81 -14.11
C MET A 3 6.49 6.60 -12.91
N ILE A 4 6.43 6.02 -11.72
CA ILE A 4 6.95 6.64 -10.51
C ILE A 4 7.73 5.62 -9.68
N ILE A 5 8.72 6.11 -8.94
CA ILE A 5 9.41 5.35 -7.88
C ILE A 5 8.84 5.85 -6.55
N VAL A 6 8.46 4.91 -5.69
CA VAL A 6 7.90 5.23 -4.37
C VAL A 6 9.02 5.20 -3.36
N ASP A 7 9.07 6.21 -2.51
CA ASP A 7 10.09 6.30 -1.46
C ASP A 7 9.92 5.22 -0.38
N SER A 8 11.05 4.81 0.23
CA SER A 8 11.10 3.76 1.24
C SER A 8 10.25 4.04 2.47
N ASP A 9 10.06 5.30 2.89
CA ASP A 9 9.17 5.63 4.01
C ASP A 9 7.71 5.33 3.70
N GLN A 10 7.26 5.62 2.48
CA GLN A 10 5.91 5.28 2.07
C GLN A 10 5.73 3.76 1.98
N VAL A 11 6.74 3.03 1.49
CA VAL A 11 6.69 1.56 1.47
C VAL A 11 6.64 0.98 2.89
N ARG A 12 7.36 1.56 3.86
CA ARG A 12 7.28 1.18 5.28
C ARG A 12 5.87 1.38 5.85
N ARG A 13 5.24 2.52 5.57
CA ARG A 13 3.85 2.81 6.00
C ARG A 13 2.83 1.86 5.38
N LEU A 14 3.02 1.48 4.12
CA LEU A 14 2.19 0.46 3.47
C LEU A 14 2.37 -0.91 4.12
N ARG A 15 3.62 -1.27 4.46
CA ARG A 15 3.94 -2.53 5.15
C ARG A 15 3.26 -2.63 6.50
N SER A 16 3.19 -1.55 7.29
CA SER A 16 2.63 -1.59 8.63
C SER A 16 1.12 -1.88 8.67
N LEU A 17 0.42 -1.79 7.54
CA LEU A 17 -0.98 -2.23 7.43
C LEU A 17 -1.13 -3.73 7.15
N LEU A 18 -0.06 -4.42 6.78
CA LEU A 18 -0.10 -5.84 6.42
C LEU A 18 0.19 -6.70 7.66
N PRO A 19 -0.70 -7.63 8.04
CA PRO A 19 -0.42 -8.60 9.10
C PRO A 19 0.75 -9.52 8.75
N ALA A 20 0.86 -9.89 7.47
CA ALA A 20 1.96 -10.64 6.89
C ALA A 20 2.10 -10.32 5.39
N ILE A 21 3.28 -10.55 4.82
CA ILE A 21 3.53 -10.33 3.38
C ILE A 21 3.18 -11.61 2.62
N THR A 22 1.89 -11.80 2.36
CA THR A 22 1.34 -12.91 1.56
C THR A 22 0.52 -12.37 0.40
N LYS A 23 0.34 -13.16 -0.68
CA LYS A 23 -0.58 -12.84 -1.77
C LYS A 23 -1.94 -12.34 -1.27
N ALA A 24 -2.52 -13.10 -0.34
CA ALA A 24 -3.85 -12.84 0.20
C ALA A 24 -3.93 -11.48 0.89
N HIS A 25 -2.94 -11.12 1.71
CA HIS A 25 -2.92 -9.83 2.40
C HIS A 25 -2.55 -8.67 1.47
N LEU A 26 -1.64 -8.87 0.51
CA LEU A 26 -1.32 -7.83 -0.48
C LEU A 26 -2.53 -7.47 -1.34
N GLN A 27 -3.30 -8.47 -1.78
CA GLN A 27 -4.52 -8.24 -2.55
C GLN A 27 -5.66 -7.74 -1.65
N GLY A 28 -5.92 -8.41 -0.53
CA GLY A 28 -7.02 -8.10 0.38
C GLY A 28 -6.86 -6.76 1.08
N THR A 29 -5.66 -6.41 1.55
CA THR A 29 -5.42 -5.15 2.27
C THR A 29 -5.05 -4.03 1.32
N LEU A 30 -4.06 -4.22 0.44
CA LEU A 30 -3.51 -3.13 -0.38
C LEU A 30 -4.04 -3.10 -1.82
N GLY A 31 -4.74 -4.13 -2.28
CA GLY A 31 -5.26 -4.20 -3.65
C GLY A 31 -4.16 -4.32 -4.71
N ILE A 32 -2.99 -4.87 -4.36
CA ILE A 32 -1.84 -5.00 -5.27
C ILE A 32 -1.38 -6.46 -5.37
N SER A 33 -0.72 -6.78 -6.48
CA SER A 33 -0.05 -8.07 -6.66
C SER A 33 1.29 -8.14 -5.93
N GLU A 34 1.79 -9.36 -5.70
CA GLU A 34 3.15 -9.60 -5.22
C GLU A 34 4.21 -8.95 -6.11
N THR A 35 4.04 -9.01 -7.43
CA THR A 35 4.95 -8.34 -8.37
C THR A 35 5.02 -6.83 -8.15
N THR A 36 3.87 -6.20 -7.87
CA THR A 36 3.82 -4.76 -7.57
C THR A 36 4.50 -4.47 -6.23
N TRP A 37 4.30 -5.33 -5.23
CA TRP A 37 4.96 -5.24 -3.93
C TRP A 37 6.49 -5.35 -4.02
N VAL A 38 7.00 -6.34 -4.76
CA VAL A 38 8.45 -6.49 -5.00
C VAL A 38 9.01 -5.24 -5.66
N ARG A 39 8.31 -4.68 -6.67
CA ARG A 39 8.75 -3.42 -7.30
C ARG A 39 8.81 -2.25 -6.32
N LEU A 40 7.82 -2.10 -5.45
CA LEU A 40 7.82 -1.07 -4.41
C LEU A 40 9.02 -1.22 -3.47
N ARG A 41 9.23 -2.43 -2.94
CA ARG A 41 10.34 -2.74 -2.01
C ARG A 41 11.71 -2.47 -2.65
N ASP A 42 11.88 -2.83 -3.92
CA ASP A 42 13.15 -2.77 -4.63
C ASP A 42 13.37 -1.40 -5.32
N LYS A 43 12.59 -0.36 -4.98
CA LYS A 43 12.62 0.98 -5.57
C LYS A 43 12.49 0.98 -7.11
N ARG A 44 11.74 0.03 -7.65
CA ARG A 44 11.50 -0.08 -9.10
C ARG A 44 10.26 0.72 -9.51
N PRO A 45 10.24 1.28 -10.72
CA PRO A 45 9.11 2.07 -11.17
C PRO A 45 7.80 1.26 -11.25
N ILE A 46 6.70 1.86 -10.80
CA ILE A 46 5.33 1.38 -11.01
C ILE A 46 4.51 2.43 -11.77
N ARG A 47 3.39 2.03 -12.38
CA ARG A 47 2.48 2.97 -13.04
C ARG A 47 1.88 3.93 -12.01
N ARG A 48 1.81 5.22 -12.33
CA ARG A 48 1.15 6.24 -11.50
C ARG A 48 -0.28 5.85 -11.15
N SER A 49 -1.04 5.33 -12.12
CA SER A 49 -2.41 4.88 -11.87
C SER A 49 -2.52 3.72 -10.86
N THR A 50 -1.51 2.84 -10.80
CA THR A 50 -1.44 1.79 -9.75
C THR A 50 -1.19 2.41 -8.39
N TYR A 51 -0.28 3.38 -8.30
CA TYR A 51 -0.01 4.10 -7.06
C TYR A 51 -1.22 4.90 -6.57
N ASP A 52 -1.91 5.62 -7.47
CA ASP A 52 -3.07 6.44 -7.09
C ASP A 52 -4.22 5.59 -6.54
N ARG A 53 -4.42 4.37 -7.07
CA ARG A 53 -5.39 3.42 -6.51
C ARG A 53 -4.94 2.90 -5.14
N LEU A 54 -3.66 2.57 -5.00
CA LEU A 54 -3.07 2.12 -3.74
C LEU A 54 -3.21 3.18 -2.65
N MET A 55 -2.92 4.45 -2.94
CA MET A 55 -3.04 5.55 -1.99
C MET A 55 -4.48 5.86 -1.60
N ARG A 56 -5.43 5.77 -2.55
CA ARG A 56 -6.86 5.89 -2.23
C ARG A 56 -7.31 4.81 -1.25
N ARG A 57 -6.88 3.56 -1.46
CA ARG A 57 -7.18 2.45 -0.54
C ARG A 57 -6.51 2.64 0.82
N PHE A 58 -5.24 3.06 0.83
CA PHE A 58 -4.49 3.36 2.05
C PHE A 58 -5.21 4.41 2.90
N ALA A 59 -5.62 5.53 2.30
CA ALA A 59 -6.34 6.60 3.00
C ALA A 59 -7.70 6.12 3.57
N ALA A 60 -8.42 5.24 2.87
CA ALA A 60 -9.67 4.67 3.37
C ALA A 60 -9.43 3.76 4.59
N LEU A 61 -8.38 2.94 4.57
CA LEU A 61 -8.02 2.05 5.68
C LEU A 61 -7.58 2.84 6.92
N THR A 62 -6.74 3.86 6.76
CA THR A 62 -6.28 4.68 7.90
C THR A 62 -7.42 5.48 8.50
N LYS A 63 -8.34 6.00 7.69
CA LYS A 63 -9.57 6.65 8.17
C LYS A 63 -10.44 5.67 8.97
N SER A 64 -10.60 4.44 8.48
CA SER A 64 -11.35 3.39 9.17
C SER A 64 -10.72 3.05 10.53
N LEU A 65 -9.40 2.82 10.57
CA LEU A 65 -8.67 2.52 11.82
C LEU A 65 -8.78 3.66 12.83
N SER A 66 -8.68 4.92 12.38
CA SER A 66 -8.86 6.08 13.25
C SER A 66 -10.27 6.21 13.80
N ALA A 67 -11.30 5.84 13.03
CA ALA A 67 -12.69 5.84 13.48
C ALA A 67 -12.98 4.68 14.45
N SER A 68 -12.33 3.53 14.27
CA SER A 68 -12.50 2.35 15.13
C SER A 68 -11.76 2.45 16.46
N ASN A 69 -10.68 3.25 16.54
CA ASN A 69 -9.88 3.43 17.75
C ASN A 69 -10.36 4.59 18.65
N GLY A 70 -11.54 5.16 18.39
CA GLY A 70 -12.13 6.27 19.14
C GLY A 70 -12.77 5.87 20.48
N LEU A 71 -12.01 5.21 21.36
CA LEU A 71 -12.32 5.07 22.79
C LEU A 71 -11.00 5.09 23.58
N ILE A 72 -10.46 6.28 23.84
CA ILE A 72 -9.90 6.72 25.14
C ILE A 72 -10.17 8.23 25.24
#